data_AF-A0A7V2CVG8-F1
#
_entry.id   AF-A0A7V2CVG8-F1
#
_cell.length_a   1.000
_cell.length_b   1.000
_cell.length_c   1.000
_cell.angle_alpha   90.00
_cell.angle_beta   90.00
_cell.angle_gamma   90.00
#
_symmetry.space_group_name_H-M   'P 1'
#
loop_
_entity.id
_entity.type
_entity.pdbx_description
1 polymer ?
#
loop_
_entity_poly.entity_id
_entity_poly.type
_entity_poly.pdbx_seq_one_letter_code
_entity_poly.pdbx_strand_id
1 'polypeptide(L)'
;MMPALPRRPRPFGFTLVEVLISLAILALVVVLLARVLESTTAIWLGGRQRVDHYTKARLALELVASDLGGAILAPGFPPPALATGRLETLTTRQGLLPGSNSTYGARALAYVIYEVDLSDDSDEKLGLRRGDAGYDYQPDTLTAAPSPSAPSLAAGLHPSGAYQLIGPGVLGFASAFLRRDGQLGSQFTATLPGTPQPHDTIGAYVAIAVADGRTLDLLRQTSRLSAVTTALSSPTPPPDGSARHPLPQQQLESALAPVLATLPQNSIAGLRIFQRYVALPVASY
;
A
#
# COMPACT_ATOMS: atom_id res chain seq x y z
N MET A 1 12.08 -15.66 -100.01
CA MET A 1 12.97 -15.37 -98.88
C MET A 1 12.09 -14.82 -97.77
N MET A 2 11.66 -15.66 -96.82
CA MET A 2 10.68 -15.30 -95.78
C MET A 2 11.40 -14.97 -94.46
N PRO A 3 11.10 -13.84 -93.80
CA PRO A 3 11.73 -13.46 -92.55
C PRO A 3 11.21 -14.35 -91.40
N ALA A 4 12.13 -14.95 -90.65
CA ALA A 4 11.81 -15.75 -89.48
C ALA A 4 11.26 -14.87 -88.36
N LEU A 5 10.06 -15.20 -87.84
CA LEU A 5 9.43 -14.46 -86.76
C LEU A 5 10.17 -14.66 -85.43
N PRO A 6 10.32 -13.61 -84.60
CA PRO A 6 10.98 -13.71 -83.30
C PRO A 6 10.12 -14.56 -82.34
N ARG A 7 10.73 -15.61 -81.78
CA ARG A 7 10.11 -16.44 -80.74
C ARG A 7 9.95 -15.61 -79.47
N ARG A 8 8.71 -15.44 -78.99
CA ARG A 8 8.43 -14.89 -77.66
C ARG A 8 9.07 -15.78 -76.59
N PRO A 9 9.82 -15.23 -75.63
CA PRO A 9 10.31 -16.00 -74.49
C PRO A 9 9.12 -16.56 -73.72
N ARG A 10 9.17 -17.86 -73.39
CA ARG A 10 8.16 -18.49 -72.54
C ARG A 10 8.32 -17.97 -71.12
N PRO A 11 7.23 -17.58 -70.44
CA PRO A 11 7.31 -17.23 -69.03
C PRO A 11 7.76 -18.47 -68.25
N PHE A 12 8.88 -18.37 -67.54
CA PHE A 12 9.29 -19.37 -66.57
C PHE A 12 8.28 -19.34 -65.43
N GLY A 13 7.55 -20.44 -65.23
CA GLY A 13 6.68 -20.65 -64.07
C GLY A 13 7.50 -21.13 -62.87
N PHE A 14 7.07 -20.76 -61.66
CA PHE A 14 7.65 -21.25 -60.42
C PHE A 14 7.58 -22.77 -60.34
N THR A 15 8.67 -23.39 -59.90
CA THR A 15 8.68 -24.85 -59.69
C THR A 15 7.91 -25.20 -58.41
N LEU A 16 7.31 -26.40 -58.36
CA LEU A 16 6.56 -26.87 -57.19
C LEU A 16 7.45 -26.86 -55.92
N VAL A 17 8.74 -27.17 -56.07
CA VAL A 17 9.74 -27.10 -55.00
C VAL A 17 9.91 -25.68 -54.48
N GLU A 18 9.94 -24.68 -55.36
CA GLU A 18 10.08 -23.27 -54.99
C GLU A 18 8.87 -22.76 -54.18
N VAL A 19 7.67 -23.22 -54.54
CA VAL A 19 6.44 -22.93 -53.79
C VAL A 19 6.47 -23.59 -52.41
N LEU A 20 6.92 -24.84 -52.32
CA LEU A 20 7.08 -25.56 -51.06
C LEU A 20 8.07 -24.89 -50.11
N ILE A 21 9.23 -24.48 -50.64
CA ILE A 21 10.26 -23.75 -49.88
C ILE A 21 9.71 -22.40 -49.41
N SER A 22 9.03 -21.66 -50.29
CA SER A 22 8.43 -20.37 -49.94
C SER A 22 7.38 -20.52 -48.83
N LEU A 23 6.56 -21.58 -48.88
CA LEU A 23 5.56 -21.86 -47.86
C LEU A 23 6.20 -22.25 -46.52
N ALA A 24 7.29 -23.02 -46.55
CA ALA A 24 8.04 -23.40 -45.35
C ALA A 24 8.69 -22.19 -44.67
N ILE A 25 9.30 -21.30 -45.45
CA ILE A 25 9.88 -20.04 -44.94
C ILE A 25 8.77 -19.16 -44.37
N LEU A 26 7.64 -19.04 -45.06
CA LEU A 26 6.50 -18.26 -44.57
C LEU A 26 5.99 -18.79 -43.22
N ALA A 27 5.80 -20.12 -43.11
CA ALA A 27 5.38 -20.75 -41.86
C ALA A 27 6.38 -20.49 -40.72
N LEU A 28 7.69 -20.59 -41.00
CA LEU A 28 8.74 -20.28 -40.03
C LEU A 28 8.67 -18.81 -39.56
N VAL A 29 8.52 -17.87 -40.50
CA VAL A 29 8.41 -16.44 -40.19
C VAL A 29 7.17 -16.14 -39.35
N VAL A 30 6.03 -16.77 -39.66
CA VAL A 30 4.79 -16.61 -38.89
C VAL A 30 4.97 -17.13 -37.45
N VAL A 31 5.63 -18.28 -37.26
CA VAL A 31 5.90 -18.82 -35.92
C VAL A 31 6.83 -17.88 -35.13
N LEU A 32 7.89 -17.36 -35.75
CA LEU A 32 8.78 -16.40 -35.11
C LEU A 32 8.04 -15.12 -34.71
N LEU A 33 7.17 -14.61 -35.57
CA LEU A 33 6.34 -13.43 -35.27
C LEU A 33 5.40 -13.69 -34.09
N ALA A 34 4.76 -14.86 -34.04
CA ALA A 34 3.90 -15.25 -32.92
C ALA A 34 4.68 -15.28 -31.60
N ARG A 35 5.90 -15.82 -31.59
CA ARG A 35 6.78 -15.82 -30.40
C ARG A 35 7.15 -14.42 -29.93
N VAL A 36 7.44 -13.51 -30.85
CA VAL A 36 7.74 -12.11 -30.53
C VAL A 36 6.51 -11.41 -29.93
N LEU A 37 5.32 -11.67 -30.48
CA LEU A 37 4.07 -11.12 -29.96
C LEU A 37 3.75 -11.67 -28.56
N GLU A 38 3.93 -12.96 -28.30
CA GLU A 38 3.78 -13.57 -26.97
C GLU A 38 4.71 -12.90 -25.95
N SER A 39 6.00 -12.77 -26.29
CA SER A 39 7.00 -12.12 -25.44
C SER A 39 6.66 -10.65 -25.14
N THR A 40 6.26 -9.90 -26.16
CA THR A 40 5.90 -8.48 -26.02
C THR A 40 4.67 -8.32 -25.13
N THR A 41 3.67 -9.18 -25.30
CA THR A 41 2.44 -9.18 -24.49
C THR A 41 2.73 -9.50 -23.03
N ALA A 42 3.59 -10.48 -22.77
CA ALA A 42 4.01 -10.85 -21.41
C ALA A 42 4.77 -9.71 -20.70
N ILE A 43 5.70 -9.05 -21.40
CA ILE A 43 6.44 -7.89 -20.86
C ILE A 43 5.49 -6.74 -20.54
N TRP A 44 4.55 -6.44 -21.44
CA TRP A 44 3.57 -5.38 -21.26
C TRP A 44 2.65 -5.64 -20.05
N LEU A 45 2.12 -6.85 -19.93
CA LEU A 45 1.25 -7.24 -18.81
C LEU A 45 2.00 -7.16 -17.46
N GLY A 46 3.23 -7.65 -17.40
CA GLY A 46 4.05 -7.56 -16.18
C GLY A 46 4.42 -6.13 -15.81
N GLY A 47 4.68 -5.26 -16.81
CA GLY A 47 4.89 -3.83 -16.59
C GLY A 47 3.67 -3.13 -15.99
N ARG A 48 2.47 -3.47 -16.46
CA ARG A 48 1.20 -2.93 -15.95
C ARG A 48 0.98 -3.29 -14.49
N GLN A 49 1.14 -4.57 -14.13
CA GLN A 49 1.02 -5.05 -12.75
C GLN A 49 1.97 -4.31 -11.78
N ARG A 50 3.21 -4.01 -12.21
CA ARG A 50 4.18 -3.25 -11.41
C ARG A 50 3.71 -1.82 -11.13
N VAL A 51 3.25 -1.12 -12.17
CA VAL A 51 2.76 0.25 -12.03
C VAL A 51 1.53 0.30 -11.14
N ASP A 52 0.69 -0.74 -11.19
CA ASP A 52 -0.55 -0.81 -10.42
C ASP A 52 -0.28 -0.87 -8.90
N HIS A 53 0.67 -1.70 -8.43
CA HIS A 53 0.94 -1.85 -7.00
C HIS A 53 1.48 -0.56 -6.36
N TYR A 54 2.47 0.10 -6.97
CA TYR A 54 3.01 1.35 -6.43
C TYR A 54 1.99 2.49 -6.48
N THR A 55 1.16 2.54 -7.53
CA THR A 55 0.12 3.56 -7.63
C THR A 55 -0.94 3.35 -6.55
N LYS A 56 -1.43 2.12 -6.37
CA LYS A 56 -2.39 1.79 -5.30
C LYS A 56 -1.81 2.05 -3.91
N ALA A 57 -0.56 1.68 -3.67
CA ALA A 57 0.09 1.92 -2.39
C ALA A 57 0.27 3.42 -2.09
N ARG A 58 0.61 4.24 -3.09
CA ARG A 58 0.62 5.72 -2.94
C ARG A 58 -0.76 6.27 -2.63
N LEU A 59 -1.79 5.81 -3.36
CA LEU A 59 -3.18 6.21 -3.06
C LEU A 59 -3.60 5.80 -1.65
N ALA A 60 -3.16 4.63 -1.19
CA ALA A 60 -3.39 4.17 0.18
C ALA A 60 -2.69 5.07 1.21
N LEU A 61 -1.44 5.48 0.96
CA LEU A 61 -0.72 6.43 1.81
C LEU A 61 -1.37 7.83 1.79
N GLU A 62 -1.89 8.27 0.65
CA GLU A 62 -2.67 9.50 0.52
C GLU A 62 -3.96 9.44 1.34
N LEU A 63 -4.65 8.30 1.31
CA LEU A 63 -5.84 8.03 2.08
C LEU A 63 -5.55 8.06 3.60
N VAL A 64 -4.49 7.37 4.05
CA VAL A 64 -4.05 7.42 5.46
C VAL A 64 -3.77 8.85 5.90
N ALA A 65 -3.03 9.60 5.08
CA ALA A 65 -2.68 10.98 5.40
C ALA A 65 -3.89 11.91 5.40
N SER A 66 -4.84 11.71 4.50
CA SER A 66 -6.09 12.46 4.50
C SER A 66 -6.91 12.19 5.76
N ASP A 67 -7.00 10.93 6.19
CA ASP A 67 -7.77 10.56 7.38
C ASP A 67 -7.08 11.09 8.66
N LEU A 68 -5.75 11.03 8.73
CA LEU A 68 -4.94 11.64 9.80
C LEU A 68 -5.02 13.17 9.83
N GLY A 69 -5.04 13.84 8.67
CA GLY A 69 -5.18 15.29 8.58
C GLY A 69 -6.56 15.77 9.05
N GLY A 70 -7.58 14.91 8.91
CA GLY A 70 -8.92 15.12 9.46
C GLY A 70 -9.13 14.50 10.85
N ALA A 71 -8.06 14.08 11.54
CA ALA A 71 -8.16 13.45 12.84
C ALA A 71 -8.78 14.40 13.88
N ILE A 72 -9.67 13.91 14.72
CA ILE A 72 -10.27 14.71 15.80
C ILE A 72 -9.97 14.05 17.14
N LEU A 73 -9.73 14.88 18.13
CA LEU A 73 -9.76 14.46 19.53
C LEU A 73 -11.17 14.73 20.06
N ALA A 74 -11.85 13.68 20.51
CA ALA A 74 -13.19 13.78 21.08
C ALA A 74 -13.20 13.09 22.44
N PRO A 75 -13.84 13.69 23.48
CA PRO A 75 -14.09 13.00 24.74
C PRO A 75 -14.81 11.67 24.49
N GLY A 76 -14.46 10.62 25.23
CA GLY A 76 -15.05 9.29 25.07
C GLY A 76 -14.55 8.46 23.87
N PHE A 77 -13.69 9.02 23.01
CA PHE A 77 -12.99 8.28 21.97
C PHE A 77 -11.51 8.11 22.32
N PRO A 78 -10.86 7.00 21.91
CA PRO A 78 -9.43 6.86 22.10
C PRO A 78 -8.70 7.92 21.25
N PRO A 79 -7.62 8.52 21.77
CA PRO A 79 -6.77 9.39 20.95
C PRO A 79 -6.18 8.59 19.78
N PRO A 80 -5.67 9.27 18.73
CA PRO A 80 -4.92 8.60 17.67
C PRO A 80 -3.84 7.70 18.28
N ALA A 81 -3.86 6.42 17.94
CA ALA A 81 -2.99 5.43 18.55
C ALA A 81 -2.18 4.72 17.48
N LEU A 82 -0.90 4.50 17.79
CA LEU A 82 0.00 3.67 16.99
C LEU A 82 0.30 2.41 17.79
N ALA A 83 -0.20 1.29 17.30
CA ALA A 83 0.23 -0.03 17.73
C ALA A 83 1.18 -0.59 16.66
N THR A 84 1.96 -1.62 17.00
CA THR A 84 2.87 -2.25 16.04
C THR A 84 2.10 -2.71 14.80
N GLY A 85 2.43 -2.12 13.64
CA GLY A 85 1.77 -2.44 12.36
C GLY A 85 0.32 -1.96 12.22
N ARG A 86 -0.17 -1.11 13.14
CA ARG A 86 -1.56 -0.66 13.17
C ARG A 86 -1.69 0.81 13.56
N LEU A 87 -2.52 1.55 12.83
CA LEU A 87 -2.83 2.95 13.07
C LEU A 87 -4.33 3.12 13.24
N GLU A 88 -4.73 3.84 14.28
CA GLU A 88 -6.12 4.10 14.61
C GLU A 88 -6.37 5.58 14.82
N THR A 89 -7.45 6.10 14.27
CA THR A 89 -7.84 7.50 14.48
C THR A 89 -9.34 7.72 14.26
N LEU A 90 -9.90 8.70 14.97
CA LEU A 90 -11.22 9.24 14.68
C LEU A 90 -11.06 10.41 13.70
N THR A 91 -11.82 10.42 12.61
CA THR A 91 -11.70 11.42 11.54
C THR A 91 -13.06 12.03 11.18
N THR A 92 -13.05 13.26 10.65
CA THR A 92 -14.25 13.93 10.10
C THR A 92 -14.78 13.28 8.83
N ARG A 93 -14.04 12.34 8.25
CA ARG A 93 -14.46 11.68 7.01
C ARG A 93 -15.65 10.77 7.28
N GLN A 94 -16.60 10.74 6.36
CA GLN A 94 -17.71 9.78 6.43
C GLN A 94 -17.19 8.35 6.24
N GLY A 95 -17.61 7.43 7.12
CA GLY A 95 -17.32 6.01 7.02
C GLY A 95 -18.21 5.29 6.00
N LEU A 96 -17.71 4.18 5.44
CA LEU A 96 -18.44 3.19 4.65
C LEU A 96 -18.78 1.97 5.52
N LEU A 97 -19.96 1.94 6.13
CA LEU A 97 -20.52 0.67 6.62
C LEU A 97 -21.51 0.07 5.59
N PRO A 98 -21.28 -1.18 5.14
CA PRO A 98 -22.28 -1.96 4.44
C PRO A 98 -23.19 -2.67 5.46
N GLY A 99 -24.51 -2.57 5.27
CA GLY A 99 -25.48 -3.44 5.94
C GLY A 99 -26.03 -2.92 7.28
N SER A 100 -26.95 -1.96 7.20
CA SER A 100 -28.05 -1.84 8.16
C SER A 100 -29.14 -1.01 7.47
N ASN A 101 -30.34 -1.58 7.34
CA ASN A 101 -31.53 -0.95 6.76
C ASN A 101 -31.95 0.29 7.56
N SER A 102 -31.19 1.37 7.47
CA SER A 102 -31.38 2.56 8.28
C SER A 102 -31.41 3.79 7.38
N THR A 103 -32.61 4.33 7.27
CA THR A 103 -33.06 5.56 6.60
C THR A 103 -32.41 6.85 7.18
N TYR A 104 -31.19 6.79 7.73
CA TYR A 104 -30.67 7.84 8.60
C TYR A 104 -29.37 8.46 8.07
N GLY A 105 -29.49 9.72 7.64
CA GLY A 105 -28.63 10.85 8.02
C GLY A 105 -27.15 10.82 7.63
N ALA A 106 -26.65 11.94 7.09
CA ALA A 106 -25.23 12.20 6.97
C ALA A 106 -24.54 12.00 8.33
N ARG A 107 -23.59 11.06 8.41
CA ARG A 107 -22.81 10.79 9.62
C ARG A 107 -21.67 11.79 9.73
N ALA A 108 -21.39 12.28 10.93
CA ALA A 108 -20.41 13.35 11.13
C ALA A 108 -18.97 12.85 11.29
N LEU A 109 -18.76 11.65 11.87
CA LEU A 109 -17.42 11.13 12.19
C LEU A 109 -17.25 9.64 11.79
N ALA A 110 -16.01 9.22 11.55
CA ALA A 110 -15.64 7.82 11.38
C ALA A 110 -14.40 7.45 12.19
N TYR A 111 -14.44 6.30 12.85
CA TYR A 111 -13.27 5.65 13.39
C TYR A 111 -12.64 4.78 12.32
N VAL A 112 -11.36 4.98 12.04
CA VAL A 112 -10.63 4.26 10.99
C VAL A 112 -9.47 3.50 11.59
N ILE A 113 -9.26 2.29 11.09
CA ILE A 113 -8.16 1.41 11.48
C ILE A 113 -7.42 1.00 10.22
N TYR A 114 -6.12 1.22 10.23
CA TYR A 114 -5.20 0.73 9.22
C TYR A 114 -4.37 -0.40 9.80
N GLU A 115 -4.31 -1.52 9.08
CA GLU A 115 -3.50 -2.68 9.46
C GLU A 115 -2.89 -3.31 8.21
N VAL A 116 -1.70 -3.87 8.32
CA VAL A 116 -1.13 -4.69 7.26
C VAL A 116 -1.48 -6.14 7.54
N ASP A 117 -2.17 -6.77 6.60
CA ASP A 117 -2.45 -8.19 6.64
C ASP A 117 -1.37 -8.94 5.88
N LEU A 118 -0.57 -9.69 6.64
CA LEU A 118 0.52 -10.54 6.18
C LEU A 118 0.22 -12.03 6.42
N SER A 119 -1.01 -12.36 6.81
CA SER A 119 -1.39 -13.72 7.19
C SER A 119 -1.70 -14.63 5.99
N ASP A 120 -2.03 -14.03 4.85
CA ASP A 120 -2.39 -14.71 3.61
C ASP A 120 -1.49 -14.19 2.49
N ASP A 121 -0.74 -15.09 1.86
CA ASP A 121 0.20 -14.77 0.78
C ASP A 121 -0.51 -14.49 -0.56
N SER A 122 -1.84 -14.55 -0.65
CA SER A 122 -2.58 -14.23 -1.88
C SER A 122 -2.63 -12.72 -2.18
N ASP A 123 -2.62 -12.35 -3.46
CA ASP A 123 -2.67 -10.94 -3.90
C ASP A 123 -3.95 -10.20 -3.46
N GLU A 124 -5.02 -10.94 -3.17
CA GLU A 124 -6.32 -10.39 -2.78
C GLU A 124 -6.38 -10.00 -1.30
N LYS A 125 -5.40 -10.43 -0.48
CA LYS A 125 -5.40 -10.20 0.96
C LYS A 125 -4.09 -9.62 1.48
N LEU A 126 -2.97 -9.93 0.83
CA LEU A 126 -1.65 -9.41 1.19
C LEU A 126 -1.56 -7.90 0.93
N GLY A 127 -1.59 -7.11 2.00
CA GLY A 127 -1.40 -5.67 1.87
C GLY A 127 -2.00 -4.84 3.00
N LEU A 128 -2.03 -3.53 2.76
CA LEU A 128 -2.60 -2.56 3.69
C LEU A 128 -4.12 -2.59 3.58
N ARG A 129 -4.77 -2.81 4.70
CA ARG A 129 -6.23 -2.83 4.85
C ARG A 129 -6.68 -1.63 5.66
N ARG A 130 -7.89 -1.17 5.35
CA ARG A 130 -8.59 -0.13 6.08
C ARG A 130 -9.93 -0.66 6.53
N GLY A 131 -10.17 -0.65 7.83
CA GLY A 131 -11.49 -0.82 8.42
C GLY A 131 -12.02 0.55 8.82
N ASP A 132 -13.33 0.74 8.72
CA ASP A 132 -13.97 1.95 9.23
C ASP A 132 -15.33 1.69 9.86
N ALA A 133 -15.68 2.53 10.82
CA ALA A 133 -16.93 2.51 11.53
C ALA A 133 -17.43 3.95 11.73
N GLY A 134 -18.64 4.25 11.25
CA GLY A 134 -19.23 5.59 11.35
C GLY A 134 -19.95 5.82 12.68
N TYR A 135 -19.73 6.97 13.30
CA TYR A 135 -20.32 7.37 14.58
C TYR A 135 -21.13 8.65 14.47
N ASP A 136 -22.21 8.70 15.25
CA ASP A 136 -22.89 9.95 15.56
C ASP A 136 -22.29 10.51 16.86
N TYR A 137 -21.96 11.80 16.87
CA TYR A 137 -21.30 12.44 18.01
C TYR A 137 -22.28 13.32 18.74
N GLN A 138 -22.66 12.90 19.95
CA GLN A 138 -23.52 13.67 20.84
C GLN A 138 -22.70 14.21 22.02
N PRO A 139 -22.34 15.51 22.02
CA PRO A 139 -21.43 16.09 23.01
C PRO A 139 -21.97 16.05 24.45
N ASP A 140 -23.29 16.09 24.63
CA ASP A 140 -23.94 16.21 25.95
C ASP A 140 -23.87 14.94 26.82
N THR A 141 -23.52 13.79 26.25
CA THR A 141 -23.56 12.49 26.96
C THR A 141 -22.20 12.00 27.48
N LEU A 142 -21.10 12.70 27.18
CA LEU A 142 -19.74 12.25 27.51
C LEU A 142 -19.09 13.19 28.54
N THR A 143 -19.32 12.93 29.82
CA THR A 143 -18.72 13.66 30.95
C THR A 143 -17.27 13.23 31.26
N ALA A 144 -16.68 12.33 30.46
CA ALA A 144 -15.33 11.83 30.68
C ALA A 144 -14.34 12.50 29.71
N ALA A 145 -13.37 13.23 30.24
CA ALA A 145 -12.25 13.77 29.47
C ALA A 145 -11.53 12.63 28.71
N PRO A 146 -11.05 12.86 27.48
CA PRO A 146 -10.26 11.86 26.76
C PRO A 146 -8.98 11.58 27.56
N SER A 147 -8.85 10.36 28.08
CA SER A 147 -7.67 9.96 28.85
C SER A 147 -6.53 9.62 27.87
N PRO A 148 -5.34 10.23 28.01
CA PRO A 148 -4.18 9.97 27.13
C PRO A 148 -3.59 8.57 27.30
N SER A 149 -4.06 7.80 28.29
CA SER A 149 -3.66 6.43 28.58
C SER A 149 -4.83 5.44 28.59
N ALA A 150 -5.99 5.82 28.02
CA ALA A 150 -7.11 4.90 27.93
C ALA A 150 -6.72 3.66 27.09
N PRO A 151 -6.74 2.44 27.67
CA PRO A 151 -6.71 1.24 26.86
C PRO A 151 -7.92 1.31 25.91
N SER A 152 -7.67 1.01 24.63
CA SER A 152 -8.66 0.98 23.54
C SER A 152 -10.11 0.92 24.04
N LEU A 153 -10.79 2.06 24.00
CA LEU A 153 -12.20 2.13 24.36
C LEU A 153 -12.96 1.14 23.45
N ALA A 154 -13.53 0.13 24.13
CA ALA A 154 -14.56 -0.83 23.72
C ALA A 154 -14.31 -1.66 22.44
N ALA A 155 -14.28 -2.98 22.61
CA ALA A 155 -14.46 -3.99 21.56
C ALA A 155 -15.72 -3.79 20.67
N GLY A 156 -16.62 -2.86 21.03
CA GLY A 156 -17.78 -2.44 20.22
C GLY A 156 -17.52 -1.25 19.27
N LEU A 157 -16.40 -0.54 19.38
CA LEU A 157 -16.01 0.52 18.43
C LEU A 157 -15.23 -0.03 17.21
N HIS A 158 -14.83 -1.28 17.30
CA HIS A 158 -14.08 -1.95 16.25
C HIS A 158 -14.96 -2.18 15.01
N PRO A 159 -14.49 -1.86 13.80
CA PRO A 159 -15.20 -2.24 12.58
C PRO A 159 -15.41 -3.76 12.59
N SER A 160 -16.67 -4.21 12.55
CA SER A 160 -17.08 -5.60 12.81
C SER A 160 -16.73 -6.59 11.69
N GLY A 161 -15.65 -6.35 10.93
CA GLY A 161 -15.06 -7.33 10.01
C GLY A 161 -14.94 -6.89 8.55
N ALA A 162 -15.45 -5.72 8.17
CA ALA A 162 -15.32 -5.21 6.80
C ALA A 162 -14.03 -4.40 6.62
N TYR A 163 -12.88 -5.07 6.65
CA TYR A 163 -11.62 -4.46 6.25
C TYR A 163 -11.46 -4.52 4.73
N GLN A 164 -11.33 -3.37 4.09
CA GLN A 164 -11.06 -3.26 2.66
C GLN A 164 -9.56 -3.24 2.39
N LEU A 165 -9.10 -4.07 1.45
CA LEU A 165 -7.74 -3.97 0.93
C LEU A 165 -7.60 -2.69 0.10
N ILE A 166 -6.74 -1.77 0.55
CA ILE A 166 -6.52 -0.47 -0.11
C ILE A 166 -5.12 -0.37 -0.74
N GLY A 167 -4.16 -1.15 -0.24
CA GLY A 167 -2.78 -1.16 -0.72
C GLY A 167 -2.27 -2.59 -0.94
N PRO A 168 -2.63 -3.26 -2.06
CA PRO A 168 -2.08 -4.57 -2.38
C PRO A 168 -0.56 -4.51 -2.52
N GLY A 169 0.11 -5.55 -2.03
CA GLY A 169 1.57 -5.67 -2.09
C GLY A 169 2.34 -4.79 -1.09
N VAL A 170 1.64 -4.14 -0.15
CA VAL A 170 2.27 -3.50 1.01
C VAL A 170 2.71 -4.62 1.97
N LEU A 171 4.02 -4.73 2.19
CA LEU A 171 4.64 -5.76 3.02
C LEU A 171 4.95 -5.29 4.44
N GLY A 172 4.92 -3.98 4.69
CA GLY A 172 5.23 -3.41 5.99
C GLY A 172 4.65 -2.01 6.14
N PHE A 173 4.34 -1.65 7.38
CA PHE A 173 3.78 -0.36 7.76
C PHE A 173 4.43 0.09 9.06
N ALA A 174 4.94 1.31 9.07
CA ALA A 174 5.54 1.92 10.24
C ALA A 174 5.02 3.36 10.36
N SER A 175 4.86 3.82 11.59
CA SER A 175 4.35 5.16 11.87
C SER A 175 4.92 5.67 13.18
N ALA A 176 5.08 6.98 13.28
CA ALA A 176 5.52 7.65 14.50
C ALA A 176 4.88 9.04 14.60
N PHE A 177 4.54 9.45 15.81
CA PHE A 177 4.08 10.81 16.09
C PHE A 177 5.27 11.74 16.27
N LEU A 178 5.22 12.91 15.64
CA LEU A 178 6.17 14.00 15.82
C LEU A 178 5.65 14.94 16.91
N ARG A 179 6.45 15.13 17.95
CA ARG A 179 6.20 16.09 19.03
C ARG A 179 6.80 17.45 18.70
N ARG A 180 6.33 18.49 19.39
CA ARG A 180 6.79 19.88 19.21
C ARG A 180 8.26 20.08 19.54
N ASP A 181 8.80 19.31 20.48
CA ASP A 181 10.22 19.23 20.81
C ASP A 181 11.09 18.56 19.71
N GLY A 182 10.48 18.07 18.64
CA GLY A 182 11.15 17.39 17.53
C GLY A 182 11.38 15.89 17.79
N GLN A 183 10.96 15.36 18.93
CA GLN A 183 11.08 13.94 19.22
C GLN A 183 9.98 13.13 18.52
N LEU A 184 10.31 11.88 18.19
CA LEU A 184 9.35 10.90 17.70
C LEU A 184 8.87 10.03 18.85
N GLY A 185 7.57 9.73 18.86
CA GLY A 185 6.94 8.86 19.85
C GLY A 185 5.91 7.91 19.21
N SER A 186 5.53 6.91 19.97
CA SER A 186 4.45 5.97 19.63
C SER A 186 3.09 6.45 20.14
N GLN A 187 3.09 7.30 21.17
CA GLN A 187 1.88 7.81 21.80
C GLN A 187 1.54 9.21 21.32
N PHE A 188 0.26 9.40 20.99
CA PHE A 188 -0.27 10.73 20.76
C PHE A 188 -0.38 11.44 22.11
N THR A 189 0.22 12.62 22.21
CA THR A 189 0.16 13.45 23.40
C THR A 189 -0.42 14.81 23.02
N ALA A 190 -1.49 15.24 23.68
CA ALA A 190 -2.00 16.60 23.52
C ALA A 190 -2.42 17.16 24.88
N THR A 191 -1.99 18.39 25.15
CA THR A 191 -2.42 19.16 26.31
C THR A 191 -3.66 19.99 25.98
N LEU A 192 -4.44 20.32 27.01
CA LEU A 192 -5.64 21.15 26.90
C LEU A 192 -5.37 22.49 26.17
N PRO A 193 -6.38 23.10 25.53
CA PRO A 193 -6.23 24.36 24.82
C PRO A 193 -5.68 25.48 25.73
N GLY A 194 -4.74 26.26 25.21
CA GLY A 194 -4.26 27.50 25.85
C GLY A 194 -2.85 27.44 26.46
N THR A 195 -2.28 26.25 26.68
CA THR A 195 -0.89 26.10 27.15
C THR A 195 -0.15 25.03 26.36
N PRO A 196 0.33 25.34 25.14
CA PRO A 196 1.06 24.37 24.33
C PRO A 196 2.28 23.86 25.09
N GLN A 197 2.36 22.55 25.26
CA GLN A 197 3.47 21.89 25.91
C GLN A 197 4.52 21.46 24.88
N PRO A 198 5.82 21.39 25.27
CA PRO A 198 6.87 20.87 24.40
C PRO A 198 6.61 19.43 23.91
N HIS A 199 5.86 18.67 24.71
CA HIS A 199 5.53 17.28 24.42
C HIS A 199 4.30 17.06 23.54
N ASP A 200 3.59 18.13 23.16
CA ASP A 200 2.40 18.03 22.32
C ASP A 200 2.76 17.50 20.92
N THR A 201 1.96 16.57 20.42
CA THR A 201 2.07 16.03 19.07
C THR A 201 1.61 17.07 18.06
N ILE A 202 2.46 17.33 17.06
CA ILE A 202 2.23 18.30 15.98
C ILE A 202 2.02 17.62 14.62
N GLY A 203 2.39 16.35 14.50
CA GLY A 203 2.31 15.62 13.24
C GLY A 203 2.51 14.13 13.41
N ALA A 204 2.40 13.41 12.30
CA ALA A 204 2.69 12.00 12.19
C ALA A 204 3.51 11.72 10.92
N TYR A 205 4.48 10.83 11.04
CA TYR A 205 5.14 10.19 9.91
C TYR A 205 4.49 8.83 9.69
N VAL A 206 4.20 8.51 8.44
CA VAL A 206 3.70 7.20 8.02
C VAL A 206 4.59 6.70 6.89
N ALA A 207 5.05 5.46 6.99
CA ALA A 207 5.83 4.80 5.96
C ALA A 207 5.27 3.42 5.64
N ILE A 208 5.33 3.06 4.36
CA ILE A 208 4.93 1.75 3.85
C ILE A 208 6.04 1.15 3.00
N ALA A 209 6.30 -0.14 3.20
CA ALA A 209 7.16 -0.93 2.33
C ALA A 209 6.29 -1.69 1.32
N VAL A 210 6.60 -1.56 0.03
CA VAL A 210 5.76 -2.04 -1.07
C VAL A 210 6.62 -2.85 -2.03
N ALA A 211 6.15 -4.05 -2.38
CA ALA A 211 6.72 -4.85 -3.46
C ALA A 211 5.82 -4.78 -4.69
N ASP A 212 6.45 -4.69 -5.87
CA ASP A 212 5.73 -4.91 -7.12
C ASP A 212 5.32 -6.39 -7.31
N GLY A 213 4.36 -6.64 -8.20
CA GLY A 213 3.85 -8.00 -8.45
C GLY A 213 4.96 -9.00 -8.80
N ARG A 214 5.91 -8.61 -9.67
CA ARG A 214 7.04 -9.47 -10.04
C ARG A 214 7.93 -9.83 -8.84
N THR A 215 8.21 -8.86 -7.98
CA THR A 215 9.01 -9.08 -6.77
C THR A 215 8.29 -10.00 -5.81
N LEU A 216 6.98 -9.82 -5.63
CA LEU A 216 6.15 -10.74 -4.84
C LEU A 216 6.20 -12.17 -5.39
N ASP A 217 6.03 -12.34 -6.70
CA ASP A 217 6.10 -13.65 -7.35
C ASP A 217 7.47 -14.32 -7.15
N LEU A 218 8.56 -13.56 -7.29
CA LEU A 218 9.91 -14.07 -7.03
C LEU A 218 10.11 -14.44 -5.56
N LEU A 219 9.60 -13.65 -4.62
CA LEU A 219 9.67 -13.94 -3.18
C LEU A 219 8.84 -15.18 -2.81
N ARG A 220 7.68 -15.39 -3.45
CA ARG A 220 6.86 -16.60 -3.31
C ARG A 220 7.57 -17.83 -3.87
N GLN A 221 8.05 -17.76 -5.10
CA GLN A 221 8.76 -18.85 -5.78
C GLN A 221 10.01 -19.29 -5.00
N THR A 222 10.69 -18.35 -4.35
CA THR A 222 11.89 -18.63 -3.55
C THR A 222 11.60 -18.99 -2.09
N SER A 223 10.33 -19.05 -1.67
CA SER A 223 9.92 -19.28 -0.27
C SER A 223 10.55 -18.28 0.71
N ARG A 224 10.75 -17.03 0.27
CA ARG A 224 11.37 -15.94 1.04
C ARG A 224 10.39 -14.87 1.49
N LEU A 225 9.16 -14.90 0.98
CA LEU A 225 8.12 -13.94 1.34
C LEU A 225 7.90 -13.90 2.86
N SER A 226 7.80 -15.06 3.52
CA SER A 226 7.61 -15.17 4.97
C SER A 226 8.74 -14.51 5.78
N ALA A 227 10.00 -14.59 5.32
CA ALA A 227 11.12 -13.95 6.00
C ALA A 227 11.04 -12.41 5.90
N VAL A 228 10.63 -11.90 4.72
CA VAL A 228 10.44 -10.47 4.48
C VAL A 228 9.26 -9.95 5.30
N THR A 229 8.12 -10.63 5.27
CA THR A 229 6.92 -10.24 6.03
C THR A 229 7.16 -10.33 7.54
N THR A 230 7.87 -11.36 8.01
CA THR A 230 8.26 -11.47 9.44
C THR A 230 9.12 -10.28 9.87
N ALA A 231 10.15 -9.92 9.09
CA ALA A 231 11.00 -8.78 9.39
C ALA A 231 10.22 -7.46 9.42
N LEU A 232 9.24 -7.30 8.51
CA LEU A 232 8.42 -6.11 8.37
C LEU A 232 7.18 -6.05 9.28
N SER A 233 6.83 -7.15 9.95
CA SER A 233 5.69 -7.23 10.88
C SER A 233 5.95 -6.57 12.23
N SER A 234 7.24 -6.37 12.58
CA SER A 234 7.68 -5.93 13.90
C SER A 234 8.56 -4.66 13.89
N PRO A 235 8.25 -3.60 13.11
CA PRO A 235 8.97 -2.34 13.28
C PRO A 235 8.54 -1.76 14.64
N THR A 236 9.38 -1.96 15.65
CA THR A 236 9.13 -1.44 16.99
C THR A 236 8.96 0.08 16.91
N PRO A 237 7.82 0.63 17.34
CA PRO A 237 7.62 2.08 17.37
C PRO A 237 8.69 2.76 18.22
N PRO A 238 8.91 4.06 17.99
CA PRO A 238 9.48 5.00 18.91
C PRO A 238 9.37 4.71 20.41
N PRO A 239 10.35 4.23 21.22
CA PRO A 239 10.19 4.39 22.65
C PRO A 239 10.12 5.88 22.97
N ASP A 240 9.08 6.30 23.69
CA ASP A 240 8.80 7.72 23.92
C ASP A 240 9.96 8.41 24.66
N GLY A 241 10.28 9.64 24.28
CA GLY A 241 11.26 10.47 25.01
C GLY A 241 12.72 10.44 24.51
N SER A 242 13.01 9.83 23.35
CA SER A 242 14.38 9.76 22.83
C SER A 242 14.67 10.78 21.72
N ALA A 243 15.80 11.48 21.85
CA ALA A 243 16.14 12.68 21.10
C ALA A 243 16.57 12.46 19.64
N ARG A 244 16.83 11.21 19.22
CA ARG A 244 17.30 10.86 17.87
C ARG A 244 16.79 9.48 17.47
N HIS A 245 15.51 9.42 17.12
CA HIS A 245 14.92 8.19 16.63
C HIS A 245 14.96 8.10 15.11
N PRO A 246 15.17 6.89 14.55
CA PRO A 246 15.09 6.68 13.12
C PRO A 246 13.68 7.03 12.64
N LEU A 247 13.61 7.72 11.51
CA LEU A 247 12.34 7.95 10.81
C LEU A 247 11.68 6.60 10.49
N PRO A 248 10.35 6.51 10.38
CA PRO A 248 9.67 5.25 10.03
C PRO A 248 10.23 4.57 8.78
N GLN A 249 10.68 5.33 7.78
CA GLN A 249 11.42 4.78 6.64
C GLN A 249 12.70 4.04 7.06
N GLN A 250 13.53 4.67 7.89
CA GLN A 250 14.78 4.06 8.38
C GLN A 250 14.50 2.84 9.24
N GLN A 251 13.40 2.82 9.99
CA GLN A 251 12.97 1.64 10.74
C GLN A 251 12.69 0.46 9.80
N LEU A 252 11.90 0.68 8.75
CA LEU A 252 11.62 -0.34 7.73
C LEU A 252 12.90 -0.79 7.00
N GLU A 253 13.78 0.15 6.64
CA GLU A 253 15.08 -0.16 6.00
C GLU A 253 15.96 -1.01 6.92
N SER A 254 16.05 -0.67 8.20
CA SER A 254 16.84 -1.41 9.20
C SER A 254 16.30 -2.81 9.46
N ALA A 255 14.97 -2.97 9.48
CA ALA A 255 14.31 -4.26 9.62
C ALA A 255 14.55 -5.15 8.38
N LEU A 256 14.57 -4.56 7.20
CA LEU A 256 14.79 -5.27 5.93
C LEU A 256 16.25 -5.63 5.68
N ALA A 257 17.21 -4.81 6.10
CA ALA A 257 18.64 -4.98 5.84
C ALA A 257 19.17 -6.42 6.03
N PRO A 258 18.91 -7.13 7.16
CA PRO A 258 19.41 -8.49 7.35
C PRO A 258 18.81 -9.50 6.36
N VAL A 259 17.54 -9.33 5.99
CA VAL A 259 16.86 -10.22 5.04
C VAL A 259 17.36 -9.94 3.62
N LEU A 260 17.45 -8.67 3.22
CA LEU A 260 17.92 -8.25 1.90
C LEU A 260 19.33 -8.76 1.59
N ALA A 261 20.21 -8.84 2.59
CA ALA A 261 21.57 -9.38 2.43
C ALA A 261 21.60 -10.85 1.99
N THR A 262 20.52 -11.60 2.21
CA THR A 262 20.42 -13.03 1.85
C THR A 262 19.70 -13.28 0.52
N LEU A 263 19.11 -12.23 -0.09
CA LEU A 263 18.28 -12.35 -1.27
C LEU A 263 19.07 -12.04 -2.55
N PRO A 264 18.78 -12.74 -3.67
CA PRO A 264 19.29 -12.33 -4.98
C PRO A 264 18.84 -10.90 -5.32
N GLN A 265 19.74 -10.09 -5.90
CA GLN A 265 19.44 -8.68 -6.26
C GLN A 265 18.18 -8.54 -7.13
N ASN A 266 17.92 -9.53 -7.98
CA ASN A 266 16.74 -9.55 -8.85
C ASN A 266 15.42 -9.68 -8.08
N SER A 267 15.44 -10.31 -6.90
CA SER A 267 14.26 -10.50 -6.04
C SER A 267 13.95 -9.31 -5.14
N ILE A 268 14.79 -8.26 -5.15
CA ILE A 268 14.59 -7.06 -4.31
C ILE A 268 14.47 -5.78 -5.14
N ALA A 269 14.69 -5.86 -6.46
CA ALA A 269 14.71 -4.72 -7.36
C ALA A 269 13.40 -3.91 -7.39
N GLY A 270 12.27 -4.57 -7.06
CA GLY A 270 10.95 -3.97 -6.98
C GLY A 270 10.44 -3.68 -5.57
N LEU A 271 11.28 -3.79 -4.53
CA LEU A 271 10.92 -3.32 -3.20
C LEU A 271 11.16 -1.81 -3.10
N ARG A 272 10.16 -1.05 -2.63
CA ARG A 272 10.24 0.40 -2.44
C ARG A 272 9.60 0.78 -1.12
N ILE A 273 10.16 1.80 -0.47
CA ILE A 273 9.58 2.38 0.75
C ILE A 273 9.09 3.78 0.40
N PHE A 274 7.85 4.08 0.78
CA PHE A 274 7.27 5.40 0.67
C PHE A 274 7.04 5.94 2.06
N GLN A 275 7.34 7.21 2.28
CA GLN A 275 7.08 7.90 3.54
C GLN A 275 6.33 9.19 3.27
N ARG A 276 5.43 9.56 4.19
CA ARG A 276 4.75 10.84 4.19
C ARG A 276 4.69 11.42 5.60
N TYR A 277 4.87 12.74 5.66
CA TYR A 277 4.59 13.54 6.83
C TYR A 277 3.18 14.13 6.74
N VAL A 278 2.47 14.14 7.86
CA VAL A 278 1.11 14.67 7.99
C VAL A 278 1.09 15.57 9.21
N ALA A 279 0.69 16.82 9.04
CA ALA A 279 0.42 17.70 10.17
C ALA A 279 -0.90 17.24 10.82
N LEU A 280 -0.89 17.07 12.14
CA LEU A 280 -2.11 16.76 12.87
C LEU A 280 -2.77 18.07 13.30
N PRO A 281 -4.11 18.15 13.31
CA PRO A 281 -4.79 19.31 13.82
C PRO A 281 -4.43 19.51 15.29
N VAL A 282 -4.00 20.73 15.62
CA VAL A 282 -3.72 21.12 17.00
C VAL A 282 -5.04 21.09 17.75
N ALA A 283 -5.07 20.51 18.95
CA ALA A 283 -6.26 20.42 19.78
C ALA A 283 -6.85 21.83 20.06
N SER A 284 -7.80 22.25 19.24
CA SER A 284 -8.68 23.38 19.49
C SER A 284 -10.05 22.78 19.81
N TYR A 285 -10.29 22.48 21.09
CA TYR A 285 -11.63 22.20 21.58
C TYR A 285 -12.43 23.49 21.68
#